data_AF-A0A3D0CR06-F1
#
_entry.id   AF-A0A3D0CR06-F1
#
_cell.length_a   1.000
_cell.length_b   1.000
_cell.length_c   1.000
_cell.angle_alpha   90.00
_cell.angle_beta   90.00
_cell.angle_gamma   90.00
#
_symmetry.space_group_name_H-M   'P 1'
#
loop_
_entity.id
_entity.type
_entity.pdbx_description
1 polymer ?
#
loop_
_entity_poly.entity_id
_entity_poly.type
_entity_poly.pdbx_seq_one_letter_code
_entity_poly.pdbx_strand_id
1 'polypeptide(L)' 'MFKAQRLSFDELSERLREFEDKYGCSTIEFYRRFQNGEWGDDDDLMMWAGLYHLYLTSLPVRQFMQRSEPAGA' A
#
# COMPACT_ATOMS: atom_id res chain seq x y z
N MET A 1 -5.95 21.59 2.52
CA MET A 1 -4.49 21.68 2.29
C MET A 1 -3.91 20.29 2.54
N PHE A 2 -3.55 19.55 1.50
CA PHE A 2 -2.92 18.24 1.69
C PHE A 2 -1.51 18.47 2.24
N LYS A 3 -1.26 18.01 3.47
CA LYS A 3 0.09 18.02 4.06
C LYS A 3 0.78 16.73 3.63
N ALA A 4 1.96 16.85 3.04
CA ALA A 4 2.81 15.70 2.79
C ALA A 4 3.09 15.00 4.13
N GLN A 5 2.74 13.73 4.22
CA GLN A 5 2.98 12.89 5.38
C GLN A 5 4.07 11.88 5.02
N ARG A 6 5.10 11.77 5.87
CA ARG A 6 6.02 10.62 5.80
C ARG A 6 5.31 9.43 6.40
N LEU A 7 5.37 8.31 5.67
CA LEU A 7 4.92 7.00 6.11
C LEU A 7 6.14 6.07 6.09
N SER A 8 6.33 5.32 7.17
CA SER A 8 7.17 4.14 7.16
C SER A 8 6.50 3.03 6.36
N PHE A 9 7.29 2.05 5.93
CA PHE A 9 6.77 0.88 5.21
C PHE A 9 5.84 0.03 6.08
N ASP A 10 6.08 -0.02 7.39
CA ASP A 10 5.27 -0.83 8.30
C ASP A 10 3.91 -0.15 8.55
N GLU A 11 3.88 1.18 8.77
CA GLU A 11 2.63 1.96 8.82
C GLU A 11 1.83 1.87 7.50
N LEU A 12 2.52 1.86 6.37
CA LEU A 12 1.89 1.68 5.05
C LEU A 12 1.23 0.31 4.95
N SER A 13 1.91 -0.74 5.41
CA SER A 13 1.40 -2.11 5.39
C SER A 13 0.22 -2.29 6.36
N GLU A 14 0.27 -1.66 7.53
CA GLU A 14 -0.85 -1.64 8.49
C GLU A 14 -2.08 -0.94 7.91
N ARG A 15 -1.93 0.24 7.32
CA ARG A 15 -3.05 0.94 6.68
C ARG A 15 -3.70 0.12 5.58
N LEU A 16 -2.92 -0.58 4.74
CA LEU A 16 -3.48 -1.47 3.74
C LEU A 16 -4.29 -2.61 4.37
N ARG A 17 -3.84 -3.16 5.50
CA ARG A 17 -4.59 -4.18 6.25
C ARG A 17 -5.88 -3.63 6.87
N GLU A 18 -5.89 -2.38 7.34
CA GLU A 18 -7.11 -1.73 7.84
C GLU A 18 -8.20 -1.65 6.75
N PHE A 19 -7.82 -1.44 5.48
CA PHE A 19 -8.75 -1.52 4.35
C PHE A 19 -9.29 -2.93 4.14
N GLU A 20 -8.45 -3.96 4.29
CA GLU A 20 -8.89 -5.35 4.18
C GLU A 20 -9.93 -5.69 5.25
N ASP A 21 -9.69 -5.27 6.49
CA ASP A 21 -10.59 -5.48 7.62
C ASP A 21 -11.90 -4.67 7.43
N LYS A 22 -11.79 -3.41 6.99
CA LYS A 22 -12.94 -2.51 6.80
C LYS A 22 -13.91 -3.01 5.73
N TYR A 23 -13.40 -3.55 4.64
CA TYR A 23 -14.21 -3.99 3.50
C TYR A 23 -14.39 -5.52 3.41
N GLY A 24 -13.77 -6.28 4.31
CA GLY A 24 -13.84 -7.73 4.36
C GLY A 24 -13.28 -8.42 3.10
N CYS A 25 -12.37 -7.76 2.38
CA CYS A 25 -11.79 -8.22 1.12
C CYS A 25 -10.27 -8.07 1.17
N SER A 26 -9.53 -9.06 0.68
CA SER A 26 -8.06 -8.96 0.61
C SER A 26 -7.61 -7.86 -0.37
N THR A 27 -6.40 -7.36 -0.19
CA THR A 27 -5.76 -6.37 -1.08
C THR A 27 -5.72 -6.86 -2.53
N ILE A 28 -5.58 -8.18 -2.76
CA ILE A 28 -5.61 -8.78 -4.10
C ILE A 28 -6.98 -8.60 -4.75
N GLU A 29 -8.06 -8.86 -4.00
CA GLU A 29 -9.43 -8.70 -4.47
C GLU A 29 -9.77 -7.22 -4.70
N PHE A 30 -9.33 -6.35 -3.79
CA PHE A 30 -9.40 -4.91 -3.96
C PHE A 30 -8.79 -4.43 -5.27
N TYR A 31 -7.56 -4.88 -5.54
CA TYR A 31 -6.83 -4.53 -6.75
C TYR A 31 -7.52 -5.02 -8.01
N ARG A 32 -8.04 -6.26 -8.00
CA ARG A 32 -8.81 -6.80 -9.11
C ARG A 32 -10.02 -5.92 -9.44
N ARG A 33 -10.82 -5.58 -8.44
CA ARG A 33 -12.01 -4.72 -8.62
C ARG A 33 -11.66 -3.31 -9.06
N PHE A 34 -10.55 -2.76 -8.55
CA PHE A 34 -10.03 -1.46 -8.98
C PHE A 34 -9.64 -1.46 -10.46
N GLN A 35 -8.93 -2.50 -10.92
CA GLN A 35 -8.58 -2.63 -12.34
C GLN A 35 -9.79 -2.81 -13.26
N ASN A 36 -10.85 -3.44 -12.77
CA ASN A 36 -12.09 -3.62 -13.51
C ASN A 36 -12.94 -2.34 -13.57
N GLY A 37 -12.56 -1.27 -12.87
CA GLY A 37 -13.35 -0.03 -12.79
C GLY A 37 -14.66 -0.21 -12.02
N GLU A 38 -14.75 -1.24 -11.17
CA GLU A 38 -15.93 -1.49 -10.32
C GLU A 38 -16.02 -0.49 -9.16
N TRP A 39 -14.89 0.13 -8.85
CA TRP A 39 -14.75 1.19 -7.88
C TRP A 39 -14.85 2.53 -8.61
N GLY A 40 -15.94 3.25 -8.37
CA GLY A 40 -16.13 4.62 -8.85
C GLY A 40 -15.22 5.62 -8.12
N ASP A 41 -15.61 6.89 -8.12
CA ASP A 41 -14.83 7.99 -7.52
C ASP A 41 -14.95 8.08 -5.99
N ASP A 42 -14.90 6.95 -5.29
CA ASP A 42 -14.91 6.95 -3.82
C ASP A 42 -13.53 7.38 -3.30
N ASP A 43 -13.52 8.45 -2.49
CA ASP A 43 -12.32 9.03 -1.90
C ASP A 43 -11.49 8.00 -1.10
N ASP A 44 -12.15 7.05 -0.43
CA ASP A 44 -11.50 6.03 0.39
C ASP A 44 -10.77 5.01 -0.49
N LEU A 45 -11.35 4.67 -1.64
CA LEU A 45 -10.74 3.77 -2.62
C LEU A 45 -9.58 4.44 -3.36
N MET A 46 -9.70 5.74 -3.64
CA MET A 46 -8.59 6.53 -4.18
C MET A 46 -7.43 6.60 -3.19
N MET A 47 -7.71 6.72 -1.89
CA MET A 47 -6.68 6.67 -0.85
C MET A 47 -6.00 5.29 -0.81
N TRP A 48 -6.79 4.20 -0.78
CA TRP A 48 -6.27 2.84 -0.83
C TRP A 48 -5.36 2.62 -2.06
N ALA A 49 -5.79 3.05 -3.24
CA ALA A 49 -5.02 2.90 -4.48
C ALA A 49 -3.67 3.64 -4.41
N GLY A 50 -3.65 4.83 -3.81
CA GLY A 50 -2.42 5.58 -3.57
C GLY A 50 -1.46 4.86 -2.63
N LEU A 51 -1.97 4.33 -1.50
CA LEU A 51 -1.18 3.54 -0.55
C LEU A 51 -0.64 2.26 -1.19
N TYR A 52 -1.46 1.56 -1.97
CA TYR A 52 -1.07 0.33 -2.65
C TYR A 52 0.00 0.59 -3.72
N HIS A 53 -0.12 1.68 -4.48
CA HIS A 53 0.91 2.09 -5.43
C HIS A 53 2.24 2.42 -4.73
N LEU A 54 2.20 3.12 -3.59
CA LEU A 54 3.39 3.38 -2.79
C LEU A 54 4.03 2.10 -2.27
N TYR A 55 3.23 1.10 -1.89
CA TYR A 55 3.72 -0.20 -1.42
C TYR A 55 4.47 -0.93 -2.54
N LEU A 56 3.86 -1.04 -3.72
CA LEU A 56 4.46 -1.71 -4.87
C LEU A 56 5.77 -1.07 -5.33
N THR A 57 5.87 0.25 -5.27
CA THR A 57 7.06 0.99 -5.72
C THR A 57 8.18 1.04 -4.67
N SER A 58 7.84 0.99 -3.37
CA SER A 58 8.82 0.99 -2.28
C SER A 58 9.37 -0.39 -1.92
N LEU A 59 8.58 -1.46 -2.14
CA LEU A 59 8.97 -2.83 -1.79
C LEU A 59 10.29 -3.29 -2.45
N PRO A 60 10.51 -3.10 -3.78
CA PRO A 60 11.76 -3.50 -4.41
C PRO A 60 12.99 -2.81 -3.82
N VAL A 61 12.86 -1.52 -3.49
CA VAL A 61 13.93 -0.72 -2.88
C VAL A 61 14.22 -1.23 -1.46
N ARG A 62 13.18 -1.50 -0.65
CA ARG A 62 13.35 -2.08 0.69
C ARG A 62 14.01 -3.45 0.63
N GLN A 63 13.56 -4.33 -0.26
CA GLN A 63 14.17 -5.66 -0.43
C GLN A 63 15.61 -5.57 -0.93
N PHE A 64 15.95 -4.60 -1.77
CA PHE A 64 17.33 -4.34 -2.17
C PHE A 64 18.18 -3.90 -0.98
N MET A 65 17.72 -2.92 -0.20
CA MET A 65 18.41 -2.44 1.00
C MET A 65 18.64 -3.57 2.01
N GLN A 66 17.61 -4.36 2.33
CA GLN A 66 17.71 -5.49 3.26
C GLN A 66 18.66 -6.60 2.79
N ARG A 67 18.76 -6.83 1.47
CA ARG A 67 19.71 -7.79 0.90
C ARG A 67 21.15 -7.27 0.83
N SER A 68 21.32 -5.94 0.89
CA SER A 68 22.61 -5.27 0.75
C SER A 68 23.24 -4.91 2.09
N GLU A 69 22.49 -4.96 3.19
CA GLU A 69 23.07 -4.94 4.54
C GLU A 69 23.79 -6.28 4.78
N PRO A 70 25.12 -6.30 4.92
CA PRO A 70 25.80 -7.52 5.34
C PRO A 70 25.33 -7.85 6.76
N ALA A 71 24.81 -9.05 6.94
CA ALA A 71 24.60 -9.62 8.26
C ALA A 71 25.96 -9.72 8.97
N GLY A 72 26.28 -8.70 9.77
CA GLY A 72 27.46 -8.67 10.64
C GLY A 72 28.73 -8.14 9.97
N ALA A 73 29.19 -6.99 10.46
CA ALA A 73 30.60 -6.64 10.57
C ALA A 73 30.86 -6.24 12.04
#